data_AF-Q80WZ9-F1
#
_entry.id   AF-Q80WZ9-F1
#
_cell.length_a   1.000
_cell.length_b   1.000
_cell.length_c   1.000
_cell.angle_alpha   90.00
_cell.angle_beta   90.00
_cell.angle_gamma   90.00
#
_symmetry.space_group_name_H-M   'P 1'
#
loop_
_entity.id
_entity.type
_entity.pdbx_description
1 polymer ?
#
loop_
_entity_poly.entity_id
_entity_poly.type
_entity_poly.pdbx_seq_one_letter_code
_entity_poly.pdbx_strand_id
1 'polypeptide(L)'
;GLEAGSKPELLAVLTPCLKGGTIVCNGYKDREFIRLALMGQKLGHNVFIVIEKESEVALVIEEAADLKVKPQVGLRVRLSSLASSK
;
A
#
# COMPACT_ATOMS: atom_id res chain seq x y z
N GLY A 1 -3.02 3.19 -13.83
CA GLY A 1 -2.71 2.82 -12.45
C GLY A 1 -3.67 1.75 -12.01
N LEU A 2 -3.26 0.86 -11.12
CA LEU A 2 -4.06 -0.25 -10.59
C LEU A 2 -4.22 -0.10 -9.08
N GLU A 3 -5.26 -0.72 -8.52
CA GLU A 3 -5.51 -0.76 -7.08
C GLU A 3 -5.52 -2.21 -6.60
N ALA A 4 -4.97 -2.46 -5.41
CA ALA A 4 -5.05 -3.73 -4.73
C ALA A 4 -5.57 -3.52 -3.30
N GLY A 5 -6.66 -4.21 -2.95
CA GLY A 5 -7.26 -4.21 -1.62
C GLY A 5 -6.88 -5.43 -0.76
N SER A 6 -6.19 -6.41 -1.34
CA SER A 6 -5.81 -7.66 -0.67
C SER A 6 -4.49 -8.23 -1.19
N LYS A 7 -3.85 -9.12 -0.43
CA LYS A 7 -2.57 -9.75 -0.82
C LYS A 7 -2.67 -10.51 -2.16
N PRO A 8 -3.71 -11.32 -2.42
CA PRO A 8 -3.88 -11.96 -3.73
C PRO A 8 -4.03 -10.95 -4.88
N GLU A 9 -4.78 -9.86 -4.67
CA GLU A 9 -4.90 -8.78 -5.66
C GLU A 9 -3.57 -8.09 -5.92
N LEU A 10 -2.77 -7.83 -4.89
CA LEU A 10 -1.45 -7.22 -5.03
C LEU A 10 -0.53 -8.09 -5.91
N LEU A 11 -0.52 -9.40 -5.70
CA LEU A 11 0.23 -10.34 -6.55
C LEU A 11 -0.28 -10.35 -8.00
N ALA A 12 -1.60 -10.33 -8.17
CA ALA A 12 -2.23 -10.27 -9.48
C ALA A 12 -1.92 -8.96 -10.22
N VAL A 13 -1.72 -7.86 -9.50
CA VAL A 13 -1.37 -6.55 -10.06
C VAL A 13 0.13 -6.43 -10.34
N LEU A 14 1.00 -7.00 -9.51
CA LEU A 14 2.45 -6.94 -9.69
C LEU A 14 2.93 -7.69 -10.95
N THR A 15 2.22 -8.73 -11.37
CA THR A 15 2.60 -9.58 -12.52
C THR A 15 2.44 -8.90 -13.89
N PRO A 16 1.29 -8.27 -14.22
CA PRO A 16 1.08 -7.59 -15.51
C PRO A 16 1.54 -6.13 -15.52
N CYS A 17 1.88 -5.53 -14.36
CA CYS A 17 2.22 -4.11 -14.32
C CYS A 17 3.53 -3.87 -15.08
N LEU A 18 3.48 -2.99 -16.09
CA LEU A 18 4.69 -2.50 -16.74
C LEU A 18 5.53 -1.73 -15.72
N LYS A 19 6.87 -1.79 -15.85
CA LYS A 19 7.78 -0.95 -15.03
C LYS A 19 7.34 0.52 -15.14
N GLY A 20 7.27 1.21 -13.99
CA GLY A 20 6.77 2.58 -13.90
C GLY A 20 5.25 2.73 -13.72
N GLY A 21 4.47 1.64 -13.77
CA GLY A 21 3.05 1.68 -13.46
C GLY A 21 2.77 2.04 -12.01
N THR A 22 1.70 2.82 -11.79
CA THR A 22 1.24 3.21 -10.45
C THR A 22 0.33 2.15 -9.85
N ILE A 23 0.63 1.74 -8.62
CA ILE A 23 -0.16 0.77 -7.84
C ILE A 23 -0.56 1.46 -6.52
N VAL A 24 -1.84 1.41 -6.17
CA VAL A 24 -2.35 1.90 -4.89
C VAL A 24 -2.77 0.71 -4.05
N CYS A 25 -2.26 0.63 -2.83
CA CYS A 25 -2.54 -0.47 -1.91
C CYS A 25 -3.48 -0.01 -0.79
N ASN A 26 -4.71 -0.51 -0.82
CA ASN A 26 -5.76 -0.29 0.18
C ASN A 26 -6.09 -1.59 0.93
N GLY A 27 -7.05 -1.53 1.85
CA GLY A 27 -7.57 -2.68 2.58
C GLY A 27 -6.78 -3.01 3.85
N TYR A 28 -6.95 -4.25 4.34
CA TYR A 28 -6.26 -4.73 5.53
C TYR A 28 -4.82 -5.15 5.21
N LYS A 29 -3.85 -4.54 5.88
CA LYS A 29 -2.42 -4.75 5.59
C LYS A 29 -1.74 -5.36 6.79
N ASP A 30 -1.30 -6.60 6.63
CA ASP A 30 -0.37 -7.24 7.55
C ASP A 30 1.09 -6.97 7.13
N ARG A 31 2.03 -7.49 7.93
CA ARG A 31 3.46 -7.31 7.70
C ARG A 31 3.89 -7.85 6.33
N GLU A 32 3.33 -8.98 5.90
CA GLU A 32 3.69 -9.61 4.64
C GLU A 32 3.18 -8.82 3.43
N PHE A 33 1.95 -8.29 3.51
CA PHE A 33 1.39 -7.40 2.50
C PHE A 33 2.27 -6.16 2.32
N ILE A 34 2.65 -5.50 3.41
CA ILE A 34 3.51 -4.30 3.37
C ILE A 34 4.84 -4.62 2.73
N ARG A 35 5.47 -5.74 3.13
CA ARG A 35 6.73 -6.19 2.56
C ARG A 35 6.62 -6.44 1.05
N LEU A 36 5.55 -7.08 0.58
CA LEU A 36 5.29 -7.27 -0.84
C LEU A 36 5.16 -5.94 -1.59
N ALA A 37 4.41 -4.99 -1.03
CA ALA A 37 4.23 -3.67 -1.65
C ALA A 37 5.56 -2.93 -1.80
N LEU A 38 6.40 -2.94 -0.75
CA LEU A 38 7.73 -2.34 -0.77
C LEU A 38 8.69 -3.04 -1.76
N MET A 39 8.60 -4.36 -1.87
CA MET A 39 9.34 -5.12 -2.89
C MET A 39 8.90 -4.72 -4.31
N GLY A 40 7.60 -4.54 -4.54
CA GLY A 40 7.07 -3.98 -5.79
C GLY A 40 7.68 -2.61 -6.11
N GLN A 41 7.82 -1.75 -5.09
CA GLN A 41 8.47 -0.46 -5.28
C GLN A 41 9.94 -0.60 -5.70
N LYS A 42 10.67 -1.56 -5.10
CA LYS A 42 12.06 -1.87 -5.45
C LYS A 42 12.23 -2.43 -6.86
N LEU A 43 11.20 -3.07 -7.41
CA LEU A 43 11.16 -3.55 -8.79
C LEU A 43 10.92 -2.42 -9.82
N GLY A 44 10.66 -1.19 -9.36
CA GLY A 44 10.47 0.00 -10.19
C GLY A 44 9.02 0.36 -10.45
N HIS A 45 8.07 -0.18 -9.66
CA HIS A 45 6.68 0.29 -9.67
C HIS A 45 6.52 1.50 -8.75
N ASN A 46 5.59 2.39 -9.08
CA ASN A 46 5.20 3.50 -8.21
C ASN A 46 4.11 2.99 -7.24
N VAL A 47 4.50 2.49 -6.08
CA VAL A 47 3.60 1.81 -5.14
C VAL A 47 3.24 2.72 -3.97
N PHE A 48 1.98 3.12 -3.87
CA PHE A 48 1.47 3.91 -2.74
C PHE A 48 0.79 3.03 -1.72
N ILE A 49 1.35 2.96 -0.51
CA ILE A 49 0.73 2.26 0.62
C ILE A 49 -0.18 3.25 1.35
N VAL A 50 -1.50 3.03 1.30
CA VAL A 50 -2.47 3.92 1.93
C VAL A 50 -2.69 3.50 3.38
N ILE A 51 -2.31 4.33 4.33
CA ILE A 51 -2.55 4.10 5.76
C ILE A 51 -4.04 4.31 6.05
N GLU A 52 -4.68 3.26 6.57
CA GLU A 52 -6.08 3.26 7.02
C GLU A 52 -6.21 3.10 8.54
N LYS A 53 -5.19 2.52 9.18
CA LYS A 53 -5.10 2.35 10.63
C LYS A 53 -3.73 2.80 11.13
N GLU A 54 -3.69 3.41 12.31
CA GLU A 54 -2.44 3.89 12.93
C GLU A 54 -1.40 2.77 13.11
N SER A 55 -1.85 1.57 13.44
CA SER A 55 -0.98 0.39 13.60
C SER A 55 -0.19 0.01 12.34
N GLU A 56 -0.64 0.43 11.15
CA GLU A 56 0.07 0.17 9.89
C GLU A 56 1.33 1.03 9.75
N VAL A 57 1.39 2.20 10.40
CA VAL A 57 2.50 3.13 10.28
C VAL A 57 3.80 2.51 10.79
N ALA A 58 3.76 1.89 11.96
CA ALA A 58 4.92 1.21 12.55
C ALA A 58 5.43 0.09 11.63
N LEU A 59 4.51 -0.74 11.12
CA LEU A 59 4.85 -1.84 10.21
C LEU A 59 5.49 -1.35 8.92
N VAL A 60 5.01 -0.26 8.33
CA VAL A 60 5.60 0.34 7.12
C VAL A 60 7.01 0.86 7.39
N ILE A 61 7.23 1.53 8.52
CA ILE A 61 8.55 2.08 8.88
C ILE A 61 9.56 0.95 9.09
N GLU A 62 9.19 -0.08 9.85
CA GLU A 62 10.04 -1.24 10.14
C GLU A 62 10.42 -1.98 8.85
N GLU A 63 9.43 -2.37 8.04
CA GLU A 63 9.71 -3.11 6.79
C GLU A 63 10.47 -2.27 5.76
N ALA A 64 10.21 -0.97 5.69
CA ALA A 64 10.92 -0.07 4.80
C ALA A 64 12.39 0.10 5.19
N ALA A 65 12.68 0.18 6.50
CA ALA A 65 14.03 0.22 7.03
C ALA A 65 14.77 -1.10 6.73
N ASP A 66 14.12 -2.24 6.98
CA ASP A 66 14.67 -3.58 6.71
C ASP A 66 15.02 -3.77 5.23
N LEU A 67 14.14 -3.32 4.33
CA LEU A 67 14.33 -3.44 2.88
C LEU A 67 15.22 -2.34 2.28
N LYS A 68 15.57 -1.32 3.07
CA LYS A 68 16.29 -0.10 2.67
C LYS A 68 15.62 0.63 1.51
N VAL A 69 14.29 0.78 1.60
CA VAL A 69 13.47 1.46 0.60
C VAL A 69 12.83 2.68 1.24
N LYS A 70 12.76 3.81 0.51
CA LYS A 70 11.98 4.97 0.96
C LYS A 70 10.51 4.74 0.58
N PRO A 71 9.60 4.49 1.52
CA PRO A 71 8.23 4.11 1.18
C PRO A 71 7.45 5.32 0.63
N GLN A 72 6.60 5.10 -0.37
CA GLN A 72 5.60 6.08 -0.77
C GLN A 72 4.29 5.79 -0.03
N VAL A 73 3.83 6.75 0.77
CA VAL A 73 2.71 6.56 1.71
C VAL A 73 1.60 7.54 1.39
N GLY A 74 0.36 7.05 1.40
CA GLY A 74 -0.86 7.86 1.38
C GLY A 74 -1.60 7.73 2.72
N LEU A 75 -2.56 8.62 2.98
CA LEU A 75 -3.39 8.56 4.18
C LEU A 75 -4.87 8.60 3.80
N ARG A 76 -5.65 7.65 4.32
CA ARG A 76 -7.11 7.66 4.19
C ARG A 76 -7.72 8.49 5.30
N VAL A 77 -8.21 9.69 4.96
CA VAL A 77 -8.83 10.60 5.92
C VAL A 77 -10.33 10.29 6.04
N ARG A 78 -10.83 10.23 7.29
CA ARG A 78 -12.28 10.20 7.55
C ARG A 78 -12.82 11.62 7.58
N LEU A 79 -13.80 11.91 6.72
CA LEU A 79 -14.45 13.21 6.68
C LEU A 79 -15.61 13.26 7.67
N SER A 80 -15.72 14.33 8.43
CA SER A 80 -16.84 14.59 9.36
C SER A 80 -18.13 15.01 8.64
N SER A 81 -18.06 15.33 7.35
CA SER A 81 -19.17 15.82 6.53
C SER A 81 -20.00 14.72 5.85
N LEU A 82 -19.63 13.45 6.01
CA LEU A 82 -20.48 12.34 5.60
C LEU A 82 -21.62 12.22 6.60
N ALA A 83 -22.75 12.85 6.25
CA ALA A 83 -24.01 12.78 6.96
C ALA A 83 -24.29 11.34 7.40
N SER A 84 -24.78 11.22 8.63
CA SER A 84 -25.36 10.01 9.20
C SER A 84 -26.31 9.35 8.20
N SER A 85 -25.84 8.29 7.53
CA SER A 85 -26.77 7.30 6.99
C SER A 85 -27.31 6.55 8.20
N LYS A 86 -28.59 6.78 8.48
CA LYS A 86 -29.44 5.89 9.26
C LYS A 86 -29.36 4.46 8.72
#